data_AF-F3FV99-F1
#
_entry.id   AF-F3FV99-F1
#
_cell.length_a   1.000
_cell.length_b   1.000
_cell.length_c   1.000
_cell.angle_alpha   90.00
_cell.angle_beta   90.00
_cell.angle_gamma   90.00
#
_symmetry.space_group_name_H-M   'P 1'
#
loop_
_entity.id
_entity.type
_entity.pdbx_description
1 polymer ?
#
loop_
_entity_poly.entity_id
_entity_poly.type
_entity_poly.pdbx_seq_one_letter_code
_entity_poly.pdbx_strand_id
1 'polypeptide(L)'
;MNSIFLRIYGGVLGVLVLVALLGVLALHVLNQSRGEQYRERLAHGTFTIMADNLVPLDGIERRRALAVWERLLGIPLSLQTLEQAHLDSSALGQLARG
;
A
#
# COMPACT_ATOMS: atom_id res chain seq x y z
N MET A 1 -39.72 40.32 11.64
CA MET A 1 -39.23 39.91 10.30
C MET A 1 -37.81 39.32 10.29
N ASN A 2 -37.03 39.31 11.39
CA ASN A 2 -35.62 38.89 11.37
C ASN A 2 -35.36 37.39 11.67
N SER A 3 -36.30 36.66 12.31
CA SER A 3 -36.05 35.27 12.74
C SER A 3 -36.25 34.22 11.65
N ILE A 4 -37.09 34.50 10.65
CA ILE A 4 -37.38 33.54 9.56
C ILE A 4 -36.20 33.48 8.58
N PHE A 5 -35.67 34.63 8.18
CA PHE A 5 -34.51 34.70 7.29
C PHE A 5 -33.27 34.06 7.95
N LEU A 6 -32.95 34.44 9.19
CA LEU A 6 -31.83 33.85 9.91
C LEU A 6 -31.94 32.32 10.04
N ARG A 7 -33.14 31.78 10.21
CA ARG A 7 -33.38 30.35 10.35
C ARG A 7 -33.26 29.59 9.03
N ILE A 8 -33.74 30.17 7.92
CA ILE A 8 -33.61 29.55 6.58
C ILE A 8 -32.16 29.57 6.13
N TYR A 9 -31.51 30.75 6.17
CA TYR A 9 -30.12 30.88 5.72
C TYR A 9 -29.14 30.19 6.67
N GLY A 10 -29.41 30.22 7.98
CA GLY A 10 -28.64 29.47 8.97
C GLY A 10 -28.79 27.95 8.80
N GLY A 11 -29.98 27.48 8.45
CA GLY A 11 -30.21 26.06 8.11
C GLY A 11 -29.45 25.63 6.87
N VAL A 12 -29.52 26.42 5.80
CA VAL A 12 -28.75 26.16 4.56
C VAL A 12 -27.26 26.19 4.82
N LEU A 13 -26.76 27.18 5.56
CA LEU A 13 -25.35 27.28 5.93
C LEU A 13 -24.91 26.08 6.79
N GLY A 14 -25.73 25.66 7.75
CA GLY A 14 -25.46 24.48 8.57
C GLY A 14 -25.36 23.20 7.75
N VAL A 15 -26.25 23.01 6.77
CA VAL A 15 -26.19 21.87 5.85
C VAL A 15 -24.92 21.93 4.99
N LEU A 16 -24.55 23.10 4.46
CA LEU A 16 -23.33 23.25 3.67
C LEU A 16 -22.07 22.91 4.47
N VAL A 17 -21.98 23.39 5.71
CA VAL A 17 -20.87 23.06 6.62
C VAL A 17 -20.85 21.57 6.92
N LEU A 18 -22.00 20.96 7.22
CA LEU A 18 -22.10 19.53 7.48
C LEU A 18 -21.62 18.71 6.29
N VAL A 19 -22.07 19.03 5.07
CA VAL A 19 -21.63 18.37 3.84
C VAL A 19 -20.13 18.52 3.63
N ALA A 20 -19.57 19.71 3.84
CA ALA A 20 -18.14 19.95 3.74
C ALA A 20 -17.34 19.10 4.75
N LEU A 21 -17.79 19.03 6.01
CA LEU A 21 -17.16 18.20 7.04
C LEU A 21 -17.20 16.71 6.69
N LEU A 22 -18.34 16.22 6.21
CA LEU A 22 -18.48 14.83 5.76
C LEU A 22 -17.57 14.53 4.56
N GLY A 23 -17.44 15.47 3.62
CA GLY A 23 -16.51 15.35 2.49
C GLY A 23 -15.06 15.25 2.95
N VAL A 24 -14.63 16.12 3.86
CA VAL A 24 -13.27 16.08 4.43
C VAL A 24 -13.02 14.77 5.17
N LEU A 25 -13.98 14.30 5.97
CA LEU A 25 -13.88 13.05 6.71
C LEU A 25 -13.77 11.85 5.76
N ALA A 26 -14.59 11.80 4.70
CA ALA A 26 -14.51 10.76 3.68
C ALA A 26 -13.15 10.74 2.98
N LEU A 27 -12.61 11.92 2.61
CA LEU A 27 -11.27 12.02 2.03
C LEU A 27 -10.19 11.56 3.00
N HIS A 28 -10.32 11.88 4.29
CA HIS A 28 -9.35 11.48 5.30
C HIS A 28 -9.28 9.96 5.44
N VAL A 29 -10.44 9.30 5.56
CA VAL A 29 -10.54 7.83 5.63
C VAL A 29 -10.00 7.18 4.36
N LEU A 30 -10.37 7.72 3.19
CA LEU A 30 -9.90 7.18 1.92
C LEU A 30 -8.38 7.33 1.75
N ASN A 31 -7.81 8.46 2.16
CA ASN A 31 -6.38 8.69 2.09
C ASN A 31 -5.59 7.78 3.02
N GLN A 32 -6.12 7.48 4.22
CA GLN A 32 -5.50 6.53 5.13
C GLN A 32 -5.42 5.13 4.48
N SER A 33 -6.53 4.66 3.92
CA SER A 33 -6.58 3.37 3.22
C SER A 33 -5.66 3.33 1.98
N ARG A 34 -5.61 4.41 1.19
CA ARG A 34 -4.73 4.50 0.03
C ARG A 34 -3.25 4.54 0.40
N GLY A 35 -2.89 5.23 1.48
CA GLY A 35 -1.51 5.35 1.93
C GLY A 35 -0.91 4.00 2.33
N GLU A 36 -1.66 3.19 3.09
CA GLU A 36 -1.22 1.85 3.50
C GLU A 36 -1.09 0.92 2.29
N GLN A 37 -2.11 0.84 1.43
CA GLN A 37 -2.07 0.00 0.23
C GLN A 37 -1.03 0.46 -0.78
N TYR A 38 -0.67 1.75 -0.83
CA TYR A 38 0.36 2.25 -1.73
C TYR A 38 1.75 1.83 -1.24
N ARG A 39 2.00 1.88 0.08
CA ARG A 39 3.26 1.40 0.67
C ARG A 39 3.43 -0.11 0.46
N GLU A 40 2.38 -0.87 0.68
CA GLU A 40 2.37 -2.32 0.46
C GLU A 40 2.61 -2.65 -1.02
N ARG A 41 1.88 -2.01 -1.95
CA ARG A 41 2.08 -2.22 -3.40
C ARG A 41 3.46 -1.81 -3.90
N LEU A 42 4.04 -0.73 -3.39
CA LEU A 42 5.38 -0.31 -3.79
C LEU A 42 6.47 -1.30 -3.38
N ALA A 43 6.37 -1.86 -2.17
CA ALA A 43 7.28 -2.89 -1.71
C ALA A 43 7.08 -4.18 -2.52
N HIS A 44 5.84 -4.69 -2.62
CA HIS A 44 5.54 -5.92 -3.35
C HIS A 44 5.94 -5.83 -4.82
N GLY A 45 5.53 -4.79 -5.54
CA GLY A 45 5.81 -4.67 -6.97
C GLY A 45 7.31 -4.65 -7.29
N THR A 46 8.12 -3.99 -6.46
CA THR A 46 9.58 -3.94 -6.67
C THR A 46 10.24 -5.29 -6.40
N PHE A 47 9.89 -5.96 -5.30
CA PHE A 47 10.47 -7.26 -4.95
C PHE A 47 10.02 -8.37 -5.90
N THR A 48 8.78 -8.35 -6.41
CA THR A 48 8.32 -9.29 -7.46
C THR A 48 9.18 -9.16 -8.71
N ILE A 49 9.42 -7.94 -9.20
CA ILE A 49 10.26 -7.72 -10.39
C ILE A 49 11.71 -8.18 -10.15
N MET A 50 12.26 -7.90 -8.97
CA MET A 50 13.59 -8.39 -8.59
C MET A 50 13.65 -9.92 -8.55
N ALA A 51 12.60 -10.57 -8.04
CA ALA A 51 12.49 -12.02 -7.99
C ALA A 51 12.41 -12.63 -9.40
N ASP A 52 11.64 -12.05 -10.30
CA ASP A 52 11.56 -12.48 -11.70
C ASP A 52 12.91 -12.38 -12.41
N ASN A 53 13.70 -11.34 -12.11
CA ASN A 53 15.04 -11.19 -12.67
C ASN A 53 16.02 -12.29 -12.19
N LEU A 54 15.76 -12.92 -11.04
CA LEU A 54 16.57 -14.01 -10.49
C LEU A 54 16.22 -15.39 -11.10
N VAL A 55 15.02 -15.56 -11.67
CA VAL A 55 14.54 -16.82 -12.27
C VAL A 55 15.47 -17.37 -13.36
N PRO A 56 15.90 -16.57 -14.37
CA PRO A 56 16.76 -17.07 -15.45
C PRO A 56 18.22 -17.26 -15.04
N LEU A 57 18.63 -16.79 -13.85
CA LEU A 57 20.01 -16.86 -13.39
C LEU A 57 20.33 -18.22 -12.77
N ASP A 58 21.53 -18.71 -13.06
CA ASP A 58 22.10 -19.91 -12.42
C ASP A 58 22.37 -19.66 -10.93
N GLY A 59 22.47 -20.74 -10.13
CA GLY A 59 22.57 -20.63 -8.67
C GLY A 59 23.74 -19.79 -8.15
N ILE A 60 24.85 -19.72 -8.89
CA ILE A 60 26.01 -18.88 -8.55
C ILE A 60 25.72 -17.41 -8.88
N GLU A 61 25.20 -17.14 -10.08
CA GLU A 61 24.86 -15.80 -10.55
C GLU A 61 23.76 -15.17 -9.68
N ARG A 62 22.75 -15.97 -9.30
CA ARG A 62 21.68 -15.57 -8.39
C ARG A 62 22.19 -15.10 -7.03
N ARG A 63 23.12 -15.85 -6.43
CA ARG A 63 23.75 -15.46 -5.15
C ARG A 63 24.61 -14.20 -5.29
N ARG A 64 25.30 -14.04 -6.41
CA ARG A 64 26.10 -12.83 -6.69
C ARG A 64 25.21 -11.61 -6.88
N ALA A 65 24.12 -11.72 -7.63
CA ALA A 65 23.14 -10.65 -7.83
C ALA A 65 22.53 -10.21 -6.50
N LEU A 66 22.11 -11.16 -5.66
CA LEU A 66 21.62 -10.87 -4.31
C LEU A 66 22.63 -10.11 -3.46
N ALA A 67 23.89 -10.55 -3.40
CA ALA A 67 24.92 -9.88 -2.60
C ALA A 67 25.18 -8.44 -3.06
N VAL A 68 25.11 -8.18 -4.37
CA VAL A 68 25.20 -6.83 -4.92
C VAL A 68 23.98 -6.00 -4.51
N TRP A 69 22.77 -6.55 -4.62
CA TRP A 69 21.56 -5.84 -4.25
C TRP A 69 21.45 -5.56 -2.74
N GLU A 70 21.85 -6.51 -1.89
CA GLU A 70 21.93 -6.32 -0.44
C GLU A 70 22.83 -5.13 -0.09
N ARG A 71 23.99 -5.03 -0.75
CA ARG A 71 24.91 -3.90 -0.57
C ARG A 71 24.34 -2.57 -1.09
N LEU A 72 23.60 -2.59 -2.21
CA LEU A 72 23.02 -1.38 -2.80
C LEU A 72 21.79 -0.87 -2.03
N LEU A 73 20.94 -1.78 -1.55
CA LEU A 73 19.71 -1.46 -0.82
C LEU A 73 19.95 -1.22 0.67
N GLY A 74 21.08 -1.71 1.21
CA GLY A 74 21.41 -1.56 2.62
C GLY A 74 20.51 -2.36 3.57
N ILE A 75 19.80 -3.37 3.05
CA ILE A 75 18.93 -4.27 3.81
C ILE A 75 19.35 -5.72 3.54
N PRO A 76 19.29 -6.62 4.54
CA PRO A 76 19.64 -8.02 4.34
C PRO A 76 18.63 -8.69 3.39
N LEU A 77 19.13 -9.43 2.40
CA LEU A 77 18.30 -10.15 1.43
C LEU A 77 18.58 -11.66 1.52
N SER A 78 17.51 -12.46 1.60
CA SER A 78 17.61 -13.92 1.59
C SER A 78 16.62 -14.52 0.61
N LEU A 79 17.06 -15.51 -0.17
CA LEU A 79 16.16 -16.39 -0.92
C LEU A 79 15.79 -17.59 -0.05
N GLN A 80 14.49 -17.85 0.06
CA GLN A 80 13.95 -19.00 0.77
C GLN A 80 13.06 -19.79 -0.17
N THR A 81 13.00 -21.11 0.02
CA THR A 81 12.00 -21.94 -0.65
C THR A 81 10.63 -21.77 0.00
N LEU A 82 9.56 -22.07 -0.72
CA LEU A 82 8.18 -22.03 -0.20
C LEU A 82 8.01 -22.83 1.11
N GLU A 83 8.72 -23.93 1.24
CA GLU A 83 8.69 -24.78 2.45
C GLU A 83 9.36 -24.12 3.66
N GLN A 84 10.43 -23.34 3.43
CA GLN A 84 11.20 -22.64 4.47
C GLN A 84 10.52 -21.34 4.92
N ALA A 85 9.77 -20.70 4.03
CA ALA A 85 9.15 -19.41 4.29
C ALA A 85 7.92 -19.48 5.23
N HIS A 86 7.42 -20.69 5.54
CA HIS A 86 6.27 -20.94 6.42
C HIS A 86 5.11 -19.95 6.21
N LEU A 87 4.76 -19.71 4.94
CA LEU A 87 3.75 -18.73 4.56
C LEU A 87 2.37 -19.20 5.00
N ASP A 88 1.59 -18.29 5.59
CA ASP A 88 0.18 -18.53 5.87
C ASP A 88 -0.66 -18.56 4.56
N SER A 89 -1.91 -19.02 4.66
CA SER A 89 -2.80 -19.15 3.50
C SER A 89 -3.07 -17.81 2.79
N SER A 90 -2.99 -16.70 3.51
CA SER A 90 -3.18 -15.36 2.95
C SER A 90 -1.97 -14.90 2.14
N ALA A 91 -0.77 -15.11 2.67
CA ALA A 91 0.50 -14.81 2.05
C ALA A 91 0.74 -15.69 0.82
N LEU A 92 0.36 -16.97 0.87
CA LEU A 92 0.36 -17.87 -0.29
C LEU A 92 -0.57 -17.36 -1.40
N GLY A 93 -1.77 -16.91 -1.03
CA GLY A 93 -2.73 -16.34 -1.99
C GLY A 93 -2.28 -15.00 -2.59
N GLN A 94 -1.41 -14.25 -1.90
CA GLN A 94 -0.75 -13.07 -2.47
C GLN A 94 0.40 -13.46 -3.40
N LEU A 95 1.26 -14.39 -2.98
CA LEU A 95 2.39 -14.87 -3.80
C LEU A 95 1.93 -15.46 -5.15
N ALA A 96 0.79 -16.17 -5.17
CA ALA A 96 0.21 -16.73 -6.39
C ALA A 96 -0.32 -15.65 -7.37
N ARG A 97 -0.53 -14.42 -6.92
CA ARG A 97 -1.01 -13.29 -7.73
C ARG A 97 0.11 -12.40 -8.26
N GLY A 98 1.37 -12.64 -7.86
CA GLY A 98 2.53 -11.77 -8.14
C GLY A 98 2.58 -10.54 -7.24
#